data_AF-A0AAD8B119-F1
#
_entry.id   AF-A0AAD8B119-F1
#
_cell.length_a   1.000
_cell.length_b   1.000
_cell.length_c   1.000
_cell.angle_alpha   90.00
_cell.angle_beta   90.00
_cell.angle_gamma   90.00
#
_symmetry.space_group_name_H-M   'P 1'
#
loop_
_entity.id
_entity.type
_entity.pdbx_description
1 polymer ?
#
loop_
_entity_poly.entity_id
_entity_poly.type
_entity_poly.pdbx_seq_one_letter_code
_entity_poly.pdbx_strand_id
1 'polypeptide(L)'
;MVDITSLFLRMVDITGLFLLMVDITGLFLRMVDITGLFLRMVDINGLFLRMVDINGLFLRMVDITSLFLRMVDITSLFLRMVDIPGLFLRMVDTTGLFQNLIMQERLVSWYVPGNQQ
;
A
#
# COMPACT_ATOMS: atom_id res chain seq x y z
N MET A 1 9.24 -17.12 8.26
CA MET A 1 9.63 -15.80 7.77
C MET A 1 10.28 -16.01 6.41
N VAL A 2 9.86 -15.25 5.40
CA VAL A 2 10.44 -15.30 4.05
C VAL A 2 11.09 -13.95 3.79
N ASP A 3 12.36 -13.96 3.40
CA ASP A 3 13.10 -12.74 3.12
C ASP A 3 13.16 -12.52 1.61
N ILE A 4 12.67 -11.35 1.17
CA ILE A 4 12.66 -10.95 -0.23
C ILE A 4 13.49 -9.68 -0.35
N THR A 5 14.67 -9.78 -0.98
CA THR A 5 15.49 -8.59 -1.23
C THR A 5 14.77 -7.61 -2.15
N SER A 6 14.08 -8.10 -3.18
CA SER A 6 13.28 -7.24 -4.03
C SER A 6 12.21 -8.01 -4.81
N LEU A 7 11.06 -7.38 -5.01
CA LEU A 7 9.99 -7.86 -5.88
C LEU A 7 9.55 -6.74 -6.82
N PHE A 8 9.56 -7.03 -8.13
CA PHE A 8 9.18 -6.08 -9.18
C PHE A 8 8.07 -6.67 -10.03
N LEU A 9 6.91 -6.00 -10.08
CA LEU A 9 5.80 -6.38 -10.96
C LEU A 9 5.47 -5.20 -11.89
N ARG A 10 5.27 -5.52 -13.16
CA ARG A 10 5.01 -4.52 -14.19
C ARG A 10 4.07 -5.06 -15.25
N MET A 11 3.03 -4.30 -15.58
CA MET A 11 2.04 -4.64 -16.62
C MET A 11 1.44 -6.04 -16.36
N VAL A 12 0.88 -6.21 -15.17
CA VAL A 12 0.31 -7.50 -14.75
C VAL A 12 -1.00 -7.29 -14.01
N ASP A 13 -1.93 -8.21 -14.24
CA ASP A 13 -3.21 -8.28 -13.55
C ASP A 13 -3.14 -9.41 -12.52
N ILE A 14 -3.49 -9.09 -11.27
CA ILE A 14 -3.39 -9.99 -10.14
C ILE A 14 -4.76 -10.10 -9.48
N THR A 15 -5.35 -11.29 -9.56
CA THR A 15 -6.65 -11.54 -8.91
C THR A 15 -6.51 -11.60 -7.38
N GLY A 16 -5.37 -12.07 -6.87
CA GLY A 16 -5.08 -12.12 -5.45
C GLY A 16 -3.59 -12.23 -5.17
N LEU A 17 -3.10 -11.41 -4.25
CA LEU A 17 -1.74 -11.51 -3.70
C LEU A 17 -1.81 -11.56 -2.17
N PHE A 18 -1.23 -12.61 -1.60
CA PHE A 18 -1.23 -12.86 -0.16
C PHE A 18 0.20 -12.99 0.34
N LEU A 19 0.61 -12.11 1.26
CA LEU A 19 1.90 -12.18 1.93
C LEU A 19 1.69 -12.32 3.44
N LEU A 20 2.37 -13.30 4.03
CA LEU A 20 2.26 -13.65 5.43
C LEU A 20 3.65 -13.91 6.01
N MET A 21 4.06 -13.16 7.04
CA MET A 21 5.38 -13.30 7.69
C MET A 21 6.53 -13.13 6.68
N VAL A 22 6.56 -11.98 6.01
CA VAL A 22 7.52 -11.68 4.94
C VAL A 22 8.25 -10.38 5.23
N ASP A 23 9.56 -10.38 5.06
CA ASP A 23 10.40 -9.19 5.13
C ASP A 23 10.83 -8.81 3.71
N ILE A 24 10.50 -7.60 3.28
CA ILE A 24 10.77 -7.12 1.92
C ILE A 24 11.63 -5.87 1.96
N THR A 25 12.83 -5.94 1.37
CA THR A 25 13.66 -4.74 1.29
C THR A 25 13.13 -3.74 0.24
N GLY A 26 12.59 -4.22 -0.88
CA GLY A 26 11.96 -3.35 -1.88
C GLY A 26 10.81 -4.02 -2.63
N LEU A 27 9.63 -3.39 -2.62
CA LEU A 27 8.47 -3.80 -3.39
C LEU A 27 8.08 -2.70 -4.38
N PHE A 28 8.09 -3.03 -5.67
CA PHE A 28 7.85 -2.07 -6.75
C PHE A 28 6.76 -2.58 -7.69
N LEU A 29 5.64 -1.86 -7.76
CA LEU A 29 4.54 -2.16 -8.67
C LEU A 29 4.34 -1.00 -9.64
N ARG A 30 4.24 -1.31 -10.93
CA ARG A 30 4.02 -0.31 -11.98
C ARG A 30 3.04 -0.79 -13.04
N MET A 31 1.93 -0.08 -13.24
CA MET A 31 0.86 -0.50 -14.17
C MET A 31 0.38 -1.90 -13.77
N VAL A 32 -0.19 -2.00 -12.57
CA VAL A 32 -0.60 -3.28 -11.98
C VAL A 32 -2.02 -3.12 -11.48
N ASP A 33 -2.89 -4.05 -11.87
CA ASP A 33 -4.28 -4.09 -11.41
C ASP A 33 -4.42 -5.26 -10.43
N ILE A 34 -4.88 -4.97 -9.21
CA ILE A 34 -4.98 -5.97 -8.14
C ILE A 34 -6.41 -6.02 -7.62
N THR A 35 -7.05 -7.18 -7.76
CA THR A 35 -8.40 -7.35 -7.19
C THR A 35 -8.35 -7.48 -5.67
N GLY A 36 -7.36 -8.19 -5.12
CA GLY A 36 -7.18 -8.31 -3.67
C GLY A 36 -5.71 -8.40 -3.27
N LEU A 37 -5.26 -7.49 -2.39
CA LEU A 37 -3.94 -7.49 -1.78
C LEU A 37 -4.06 -7.65 -0.27
N PHE A 38 -3.48 -8.71 0.26
CA PHE A 38 -3.55 -9.07 1.68
C PHE A 38 -2.15 -9.22 2.27
N LEU A 39 -1.79 -8.32 3.19
CA LEU A 39 -0.52 -8.34 3.91
C LEU A 39 -0.79 -8.55 5.40
N ARG A 40 -0.12 -9.54 5.99
CA ARG A 40 -0.20 -9.82 7.43
C ARG A 40 1.17 -10.15 8.02
N MET A 41 1.59 -9.40 9.05
CA MET A 41 2.94 -9.53 9.63
C MET A 41 3.99 -9.38 8.53
N VAL A 42 4.03 -8.21 7.91
CA VAL A 42 4.91 -7.93 6.77
C VAL A 42 5.67 -6.65 7.03
N ASP A 43 6.99 -6.71 6.91
CA ASP A 43 7.87 -5.56 7.06
C ASP A 43 8.43 -5.16 5.70
N ILE A 44 8.29 -3.89 5.30
CA ILE A 44 8.71 -3.39 4.00
C ILE A 44 9.60 -2.16 4.17
N ASN A 45 10.86 -2.23 3.75
CA ASN A 45 11.74 -1.06 3.83
C ASN A 45 11.36 0.02 2.81
N GLY A 46 11.02 -0.37 1.58
CA GLY A 46 10.55 0.54 0.55
C GLY A 46 9.42 -0.03 -0.29
N LEU A 47 8.26 0.64 -0.29
CA LEU A 47 7.11 0.32 -1.13
C LEU A 47 6.85 1.43 -2.14
N PHE A 48 6.92 1.11 -3.43
CA PHE A 48 6.73 2.05 -4.53
C PHE A 48 5.62 1.58 -5.46
N LEU A 49 4.52 2.32 -5.51
CA LEU A 49 3.39 2.05 -6.39
C LEU A 49 3.22 3.20 -7.40
N ARG A 50 3.12 2.86 -8.68
CA ARG A 50 2.88 3.84 -9.75
C ARG A 50 1.89 3.34 -10.79
N MET A 51 0.76 4.03 -10.96
CA MET A 51 -0.34 3.58 -11.84
C MET A 51 -0.79 2.19 -11.38
N VAL A 52 -1.38 2.11 -10.20
CA VAL A 52 -1.78 0.85 -9.59
C VAL A 52 -3.21 0.98 -9.09
N ASP A 53 -4.06 0.07 -9.53
CA ASP A 53 -5.47 0.02 -9.13
C ASP A 53 -5.68 -1.18 -8.20
N ILE A 54 -6.23 -0.94 -7.01
CA ILE A 54 -6.44 -1.99 -6.00
C ILE A 54 -7.90 -1.99 -5.54
N ASN A 55 -8.65 -3.03 -5.90
CA ASN A 55 -10.05 -3.11 -5.48
C ASN A 55 -10.18 -3.38 -3.97
N GLY A 56 -9.30 -4.21 -3.39
CA GLY A 56 -9.29 -4.49 -1.96
C GLY A 56 -7.88 -4.58 -1.40
N LEU A 57 -7.53 -3.68 -0.47
CA LEU A 57 -6.26 -3.67 0.24
C LEU A 57 -6.48 -3.93 1.74
N PHE A 58 -5.90 -5.02 2.24
CA PHE A 58 -6.01 -5.44 3.64
C PHE A 58 -4.63 -5.55 4.28
N LEU A 59 -4.35 -4.65 5.22
CA LEU A 59 -3.07 -4.59 5.95
C LEU A 59 -3.30 -4.87 7.44
N ARG A 60 -2.57 -5.84 7.99
CA ARG A 60 -2.61 -6.17 9.42
C ARG A 60 -1.22 -6.46 9.99
N MET A 61 -0.78 -5.66 10.97
CA MET A 61 0.59 -5.75 11.52
C MET A 61 1.59 -5.60 10.37
N VAL A 62 1.63 -4.40 9.78
CA VAL A 62 2.46 -4.13 8.61
C VAL A 62 3.25 -2.87 8.87
N ASP A 63 4.57 -2.96 8.79
CA ASP A 63 5.46 -1.83 9.00
C ASP A 63 6.13 -1.47 7.68
N ILE A 64 5.94 -0.24 7.21
CA ILE A 64 6.51 0.25 5.94
C ILE A 64 7.40 1.45 6.23
N THR A 65 8.70 1.28 6.16
CA THR A 65 9.65 2.38 6.47
C THR A 65 9.48 3.56 5.50
N SER A 66 9.26 3.29 4.21
CA SER A 66 9.02 4.33 3.20
C SER A 66 8.00 3.89 2.16
N LEU A 67 6.91 4.64 2.05
CA LEU A 67 5.82 4.44 1.10
C LEU A 67 5.75 5.58 0.09
N PHE A 68 5.79 5.23 -1.19
CA PHE A 68 5.68 6.17 -2.30
C PHE A 68 4.56 5.76 -3.24
N LEU A 69 3.49 6.56 -3.28
CA LEU A 69 2.31 6.32 -4.11
C LEU A 69 2.15 7.42 -5.17
N ARG A 70 1.97 7.01 -6.43
CA ARG A 70 1.69 7.94 -7.54
C ARG A 70 0.65 7.39 -8.51
N MET A 71 -0.49 8.06 -8.66
CA MET A 71 -1.62 7.57 -9.48
C MET A 71 -2.03 6.18 -8.99
N VAL A 72 -2.59 6.13 -7.79
CA VAL A 72 -2.98 4.87 -7.14
C VAL A 72 -4.40 5.00 -6.67
N ASP A 73 -5.26 4.11 -7.13
CA ASP A 73 -6.68 4.11 -6.79
C ASP A 73 -6.98 2.87 -5.96
N ILE A 74 -7.57 3.07 -4.77
CA ILE A 74 -7.91 1.97 -3.86
C ILE A 74 -9.41 2.01 -3.57
N THR A 75 -10.15 0.99 -4.00
CA THR A 75 -11.61 0.98 -3.79
C THR A 75 -11.96 0.67 -2.34
N SER A 76 -11.27 -0.26 -1.69
CA SER A 76 -11.50 -0.63 -0.30
C SER A 76 -10.19 -0.82 0.45
N LEU A 77 -10.01 -0.07 1.53
CA LEU A 77 -8.83 -0.05 2.36
C LEU A 77 -9.16 -0.45 3.80
N PHE A 78 -8.54 -1.52 4.27
CA PHE A 78 -8.62 -1.99 5.65
C PHE A 78 -7.24 -1.96 6.31
N LEU A 79 -7.11 -1.19 7.40
CA LEU A 79 -5.86 -1.03 8.14
C LEU A 79 -6.03 -1.44 9.60
N ARG A 80 -5.12 -2.28 10.11
CA ARG A 80 -5.03 -2.62 11.53
C ARG A 80 -3.58 -2.77 11.97
N MET A 81 -3.12 -1.92 12.89
CA MET A 81 -1.72 -1.90 13.37
C MET A 81 -0.76 -1.78 12.18
N VAL A 82 -0.78 -0.62 11.53
CA VAL A 82 0.07 -0.34 10.37
C VAL A 82 0.88 0.91 10.68
N ASP A 83 2.19 0.82 10.54
CA ASP A 83 3.11 1.94 10.75
C ASP A 83 3.80 2.34 9.43
N ILE A 84 3.80 3.64 9.13
CA ILE A 84 4.35 4.20 7.89
C ILE A 84 4.99 5.57 8.18
N PRO A 85 6.22 5.61 8.74
CA PRO A 85 6.87 6.88 9.10
C PRO A 85 7.24 7.74 7.88
N GLY A 86 7.59 7.13 6.74
CA GLY A 86 7.92 7.83 5.51
C GLY A 86 6.77 7.73 4.50
N LEU A 87 6.00 8.78 4.30
CA LEU A 87 4.84 8.77 3.40
C LEU A 87 4.94 9.85 2.31
N PHE A 88 4.83 9.45 1.05
CA PHE A 88 4.68 10.36 -0.08
C PHE A 88 3.50 9.94 -0.96
N LEU A 89 2.57 10.86 -1.17
CA LEU A 89 1.34 10.64 -1.95
C LEU A 89 1.23 11.66 -3.08
N ARG A 90 0.88 11.19 -4.28
CA ARG A 90 0.53 12.06 -5.41
C ARG A 90 -0.56 11.44 -6.25
N MET A 91 -1.73 12.08 -6.34
CA MET A 91 -2.91 11.57 -7.05
C MET A 91 -3.23 10.15 -6.54
N VAL A 92 -3.67 10.08 -5.29
CA VAL A 92 -4.06 8.83 -4.65
C VAL A 92 -5.51 8.98 -4.21
N ASP A 93 -6.38 8.10 -4.68
CA ASP A 93 -7.78 8.07 -4.31
C ASP A 93 -8.09 6.82 -3.48
N THR A 94 -8.95 6.99 -2.48
CA THR A 94 -9.47 5.90 -1.65
C THR A 94 -10.96 6.10 -1.42
N THR A 95 -11.82 5.20 -1.89
CA THR A 95 -13.29 5.37 -1.81
C THR A 95 -13.93 4.67 -0.63
N GLY A 96 -13.28 3.64 -0.05
CA GLY A 96 -13.74 2.96 1.16
C GLY A 96 -12.62 2.82 2.19
N LEU A 97 -12.81 3.37 3.39
CA LEU A 97 -11.80 3.37 4.45
C LEU A 97 -12.34 2.77 5.76
N PHE A 98 -11.71 1.69 6.21
CA PHE A 98 -11.93 1.12 7.53
C PHE A 98 -10.61 1.10 8.30
N GLN A 99 -10.57 1.84 9.41
CA GLN A 99 -9.38 1.99 10.25
C GLN A 99 -9.71 1.63 11.69
N ASN A 100 -8.85 0.81 12.31
CA ASN A 100 -8.83 0.60 13.76
C ASN A 100 -7.38 0.80 14.23
N LEU A 101 -7.11 1.98 14.83
CA LEU A 101 -5.76 2.55 14.92
C LEU A 101 -5.26 2.76 16.35
N ILE A 102 -3.96 2.50 16.50
CA ILE A 102 -3.02 3.35 17.25
C ILE A 102 -2.07 3.89 16.16
N MET A 103 -2.27 5.10 15.66
CA MET A 103 -1.29 5.81 14.81
C MET A 103 -0.30 6.53 15.74
N GLN A 104 1.02 6.46 15.51
CA GLN A 104 1.92 7.52 15.98
C GLN A 104 2.01 8.59 14.90
N GLU A 105 1.78 9.84 15.30
CA GLU A 105 1.59 10.99 14.41
C GLU A 105 2.87 11.40 13.67
N ARG A 106 2.79 11.55 12.35
CA ARG A 106 3.34 12.71 11.63
C ARG A 106 2.79 12.82 10.21
N LEU A 107 1.59 13.40 10.10
CA LEU A 107 1.03 13.79 8.81
C LEU A 107 1.77 15.02 8.28
N VAL A 108 2.55 14.88 7.20
CA VAL A 108 2.77 16.00 6.26
C VAL A 108 1.76 15.80 5.14
N SER A 109 0.53 16.24 5.37
CA SER A 109 -0.57 16.11 4.43
C SER A 109 -0.55 17.26 3.42
N TRP A 110 -0.26 16.96 2.15
CA TRP A 110 -0.83 17.72 1.03
C TRP A 110 -1.96 16.87 0.46
N TYR A 111 -3.10 16.86 1.14
CA TYR A 111 -4.35 16.40 0.58
C TYR A 111 -4.78 17.39 -0.52
N VAL A 112 -4.74 16.97 -1.78
CA VAL A 112 -5.41 17.66 -2.88
C VAL A 112 -6.60 16.78 -3.26
N PRO A 113 -7.84 17.15 -2.88
CA PRO A 113 -9.01 16.38 -3.28
C PRO A 113 -9.05 16.32 -4.81
N GLY A 114 -9.22 15.11 -5.35
CA GLY A 114 -9.62 14.94 -6.74
C GLY A 114 -10.95 15.67 -6.95
N ASN A 115 -11.01 16.51 -7.97
CA ASN A 115 -12.22 17.23 -8.36
C ASN A 115 -13.39 16.25 -8.48
N GLN A 116 -14.40 16.43 -7.63
CA GLN A 116 -15.74 15.98 -7.96
C GLN A 116 -16.22 16.86 -9.13
N GLN A 117 -16.29 16.28 -10.33
CA GLN A 117 -17.27 16.70 -11.32
C GLN A 117 -18.52 15.84 -11.14
#